data_AF-A0A3M2BR50-F1
#
_entry.id   AF-A0A3M2BR50-F1
#
_cell.length_a   1.000
_cell.length_b   1.000
_cell.length_c   1.000
_cell.angle_alpha   90.00
_cell.angle_beta   90.00
_cell.angle_gamma   90.00
#
_symmetry.space_group_name_H-M   'P 1'
#
loop_
_entity.id
_entity.type
_entity.pdbx_description
1 polymer ?
#
loop_
_entity_poly.entity_id
_entity_poly.type
_entity_poly.pdbx_seq_one_letter_code
_entity_poly.pdbx_strand_id
1 'polypeptide(L)' 'INAARDLTGVKFWQRNYYEHIIRSEESLAQLRTYIEQNPQKWQHDQLHPQNPSKW' A
#
# COMPACT_ATOMS: atom_id res chain seq x y z
N ILE A 1 2.78 -11.93 14.93
CA ILE A 1 2.62 -12.13 13.47
C ILE A 1 3.76 -12.96 12.89
N ASN A 2 5.02 -12.52 12.93
CA ASN A 2 6.13 -13.31 12.36
C ASN A 2 6.40 -14.65 13.05
N ALA A 3 6.30 -14.71 14.39
CA ALA A 3 6.40 -15.98 15.12
C ALA A 3 5.28 -16.97 14.72
N ALA A 4 4.07 -16.48 14.46
CA ALA A 4 2.95 -17.31 14.00
C ALA A 4 3.05 -17.72 12.52
N ARG A 5 4.01 -17.14 11.78
CA ARG A 5 4.28 -17.44 10.37
C ARG A 5 5.57 -18.23 10.18
N ASP A 6 6.26 -18.60 11.27
CA ASP A 6 7.61 -19.18 11.25
C ASP A 6 8.65 -18.31 10.51
N LEU A 7 8.46 -16.98 10.52
CA LEU A 7 9.32 -15.98 9.85
C LEU A 7 10.02 -15.05 10.85
N THR A 8 10.46 -15.58 11.98
CA THR A 8 11.23 -14.82 12.98
C THR A 8 12.51 -14.23 12.37
N GLY A 9 12.78 -12.96 12.64
CA GLY A 9 13.91 -12.21 12.07
C GLY A 9 13.62 -11.52 10.73
N VAL A 10 12.53 -11.85 10.05
CA VAL A 10 12.11 -11.17 8.81
C VAL A 10 11.43 -9.84 9.14
N LYS A 11 11.71 -8.77 8.40
CA LYS A 11 11.00 -7.49 8.56
C LYS A 11 9.55 -7.66 8.11
N PHE A 12 8.61 -7.44 9.03
CA PHE A 12 7.19 -7.52 8.72
C PHE A 12 6.68 -6.28 7.97
N TRP A 13 7.13 -5.11 8.41
CA TRP A 13 6.75 -3.83 7.83
C TRP A 13 7.69 -3.45 6.69
N GLN A 14 7.12 -2.87 5.64
CA GLN A 14 7.88 -2.12 4.65
C GLN A 14 8.57 -0.94 5.34
N ARG A 15 9.76 -0.56 4.86
CA ARG A 15 10.42 0.66 5.30
C ARG A 15 9.63 1.87 4.79
N ASN A 16 9.31 2.79 5.71
CA ASN A 16 8.50 3.99 5.48
C ASN A 16 7.03 3.68 5.14
N TYR A 17 6.21 4.72 5.11
CA TYR A 17 4.80 4.67 4.73
C TYR A 17 4.42 5.94 3.98
N TYR A 18 3.37 5.85 3.15
CA TYR A 18 2.78 7.02 2.50
C TYR A 18 1.92 7.79 3.49
N GLU A 19 2.11 9.11 3.56
CA GLU A 19 1.31 10.02 4.38
C GLU A 19 0.73 11.14 3.49
N HIS A 20 -0.52 11.51 3.75
CA HIS A 20 -1.18 12.62 3.06
C HIS A 20 -2.14 13.36 4.01
N ILE A 21 -2.00 14.69 4.10
CA ILE A 21 -2.89 15.55 4.91
C ILE A 21 -4.07 16.00 4.05
N ILE A 22 -5.27 15.60 4.45
CA ILE A 22 -6.53 15.98 3.80
C ILE A 22 -6.93 17.39 4.24
N ARG A 23 -7.04 18.33 3.29
CA ARG A 23 -7.36 19.75 3.56
C ARG A 23 -8.61 20.25 2.84
N SER A 24 -9.23 19.40 2.03
CA SER A 24 -10.46 19.71 1.30
C SER A 24 -11.33 18.46 1.19
N GLU A 25 -12.63 18.67 0.98
CA GLU A 25 -13.56 17.57 0.72
C GLU A 25 -13.26 16.85 -0.60
N GLU A 26 -12.71 17.58 -1.58
CA GLU A 26 -12.28 16.98 -2.84
C GLU A 26 -11.17 15.94 -2.62
N SER A 27 -10.13 16.25 -1.83
CA SER A 27 -9.06 15.29 -1.58
C SER A 27 -9.53 14.11 -0.73
N LEU A 28 -10.50 14.34 0.17
CA LEU A 28 -11.16 13.26 0.91
C LEU A 28 -11.93 12.31 -0.02
N ALA A 29 -12.73 12.86 -0.94
CA ALA A 29 -13.51 12.08 -1.90
C ALA A 29 -12.62 11.26 -2.84
N GLN A 30 -11.52 11.84 -3.31
CA GLN A 30 -10.53 11.16 -4.13
C GLN A 30 -9.85 10.01 -3.37
N LEU A 31 -9.44 10.23 -2.11
CA LEU A 31 -8.77 9.21 -1.32
C LEU A 31 -9.71 8.03 -0.99
N ARG A 32 -10.98 8.31 -0.68
CA ARG A 32 -12.01 7.27 -0.49
C ARG A 32 -12.19 6.43 -1.75
N THR A 33 -12.34 7.09 -2.89
CA THR A 33 -12.46 6.43 -4.20
C THR A 33 -11.24 5.56 -4.49
N TYR A 34 -10.03 6.05 -4.18
CA TYR A 34 -8.79 5.28 -4.33
C TYR A 34 -8.82 4.01 -3.46
N ILE A 35 -9.18 4.11 -2.18
CA ILE A 35 -9.24 2.96 -1.26
C ILE A 35 -10.21 1.90 -1.77
N GLU A 36 -11.40 2.30 -2.22
CA GLU A 36 -12.42 1.38 -2.74
C GLU A 36 -11.96 0.68 -4.03
N GLN A 37 -11.27 1.40 -4.92
CA GLN A 37 -10.83 0.87 -6.21
C GLN A 37 -9.50 0.11 -6.14
N ASN A 38 -8.69 0.33 -5.11
CA ASN A 38 -7.34 -0.22 -5.01
C ASN A 38 -7.30 -1.76 -5.13
N PRO A 39 -8.20 -2.55 -4.49
CA PRO A 39 -8.19 -4.00 -4.64
C PRO A 39 -8.29 -4.47 -6.10
N GLN A 40 -9.07 -3.77 -6.93
CA GLN A 40 -9.21 -4.08 -8.35
C GLN A 40 -8.01 -3.62 -9.17
N LYS A 41 -7.40 -2.50 -8.79
CA LYS A 41 -6.25 -1.91 -9.50
C LYS A 41 -4.90 -2.52 -9.09
N TRP A 42 -4.83 -3.22 -7.97
CA TRP A 42 -3.59 -3.68 -7.34
C TRP A 42 -2.70 -4.51 -8.27
N GLN A 43 -3.29 -5.40 -9.09
CA GLN A 43 -2.53 -6.24 -10.03
C GLN A 43 -1.72 -5.43 -11.06
N HIS A 44 -2.15 -4.21 -11.36
CA HIS A 44 -1.54 -3.31 -12.34
C HIS A 44 -0.70 -2.20 -11.68
N ASP A 45 -0.59 -2.21 -10.34
CA ASP A 45 0.14 -1.20 -9.60
C ASP A 45 1.66 -1.34 -9.81
N GLN A 46 2.36 -0.21 -9.83
CA GLN A 46 3.81 -0.18 -10.02
C GLN A 46 4.59 -0.74 -8.82
N LEU A 47 4.00 -0.68 -7.62
CA LEU A 47 4.56 -1.21 -6.39
C LEU A 47 4.10 -2.64 -6.10
N HIS A 48 3.37 -3.27 -7.03
CA HIS A 48 2.96 -4.66 -6.89
C HIS A 48 4.19 -5.58 -6.79
N PRO A 49 4.23 -6.57 -5.86
CA PRO A 49 5.42 -7.39 -5.60
C PRO A 49 5.96 -8.17 -6.82
N GLN A 50 5.09 -8.46 -7.79
CA GLN A 50 5.45 -9.17 -9.02
C GLN A 50 5.81 -8.22 -10.17
N ASN A 51 5.67 -6.91 -9.98
CA ASN A 51 6.11 -5.93 -10.97
C ASN A 51 7.63 -5.74 -10.79
N PRO A 52 8.46 -5.98 -11.82
CA PRO A 52 9.86 -5.62 -11.75
C PRO A 52 9.96 -4.10 -11.60
N SER A 53 10.22 -3.67 -10.37
CA SER A 53 10.37 -2.25 -10.02
C SER A 53 11.32 -1.59 -11.02
N LYS A 54 10.92 -0.46 -11.61
CA LYS A 54 11.76 0.33 -12.54
C LYS A 54 12.88 1.11 -11.84
N TRP A 55 13.10 0.84 -10.55
CA TRP A 55 14.07 1.49 -9.68
C TRP A 55 14.88 0.43 -8.95
#